data_AF-A0A2V2SCM0-F1
#
_entry.id   AF-A0A2V2SCM0-F1
#
_cell.length_a   1.000
_cell.length_b   1.000
_cell.length_c   1.000
_cell.angle_alpha   90.00
_cell.angle_beta   90.00
_cell.angle_gamma   90.00
#
_symmetry.space_group_name_H-M   'P 1'
#
loop_
_entity.id
_entity.type
_entity.pdbx_description
1 polymer ?
#
loop_
_entity_poly.entity_id
_entity_poly.type
_entity_poly.pdbx_seq_one_letter_code
_entity_poly.pdbx_strand_id
1 'polypeptide(L)'
;MLRQPFGLLLLCLLALAGCGKSEPPPPGTSVEIINPDPVVAAFSSVPDAKPTVEDLTISIRSSMYPKALADLDALAKTPNITDQQTKAIAELTAQIRKRMDSRAPQQ
;
A
#
# COMPACT_ATOMS: atom_id res chain seq x y z
N MET A 1 34.71 -38.85 -3.81
CA MET A 1 35.58 -37.66 -3.71
C MET A 1 35.14 -36.64 -4.74
N LEU A 2 34.45 -35.58 -4.33
CA LEU A 2 34.67 -34.25 -4.89
C LEU A 2 34.29 -33.26 -3.79
N ARG A 3 35.33 -32.67 -3.20
CA ARG A 3 35.30 -31.70 -2.13
C ARG A 3 35.62 -30.35 -2.77
N GLN A 4 34.68 -29.41 -2.77
CA GLN A 4 35.02 -27.99 -2.63
C GLN A 4 33.96 -27.24 -1.79
N PRO A 5 34.43 -26.48 -0.78
CA PRO A 5 33.63 -25.63 0.09
C PRO A 5 33.69 -24.17 -0.38
N PHE A 6 32.53 -23.54 -0.51
CA PHE A 6 32.30 -22.09 -0.64
C PHE A 6 30.92 -21.94 -0.01
N GLY A 7 30.78 -21.49 1.24
CA GLY A 7 31.13 -20.13 1.62
C GLY A 7 30.04 -19.22 1.07
N LEU A 8 29.46 -18.38 1.93
CA LEU A 8 28.36 -17.44 1.63
C LEU A 8 26.99 -18.14 1.49
N LEU A 9 25.88 -17.66 2.05
CA LEU A 9 25.59 -16.44 2.78
C LEU A 9 24.10 -16.51 3.16
N LEU A 10 23.73 -16.06 4.36
CA LEU A 10 22.41 -15.53 4.67
C LEU A 10 21.16 -16.31 4.19
N LEU A 11 20.65 -17.22 5.03
CA LEU A 11 19.20 -17.43 5.15
C LEU A 11 18.78 -17.25 6.62
N CYS A 12 19.05 -16.05 7.15
CA CYS A 12 18.27 -15.50 8.24
C CYS A 12 17.15 -14.66 7.62
N LEU A 13 15.92 -14.79 8.15
CA LEU A 13 14.72 -13.94 7.94
C LEU A 13 13.50 -14.57 7.22
N LEU A 14 13.20 -15.86 7.42
CA LEU A 14 11.81 -16.35 7.25
C LEU A 14 10.99 -16.29 8.56
N ALA A 15 11.14 -15.21 9.33
CA ALA A 15 10.40 -14.97 10.57
C ALA A 15 9.42 -13.78 10.47
N LEU A 16 8.87 -13.50 9.28
CA LEU A 16 7.57 -12.82 9.21
C LEU A 16 6.50 -13.89 9.08
N ALA A 17 6.12 -14.43 10.24
CA ALA A 17 4.82 -15.05 10.42
C ALA A 17 3.76 -14.05 9.93
N GLY A 18 3.29 -14.26 8.71
CA GLY A 18 2.08 -13.63 8.22
C GLY A 18 0.97 -13.96 9.21
N CYS A 19 0.34 -12.92 9.76
CA CYS A 19 -0.91 -13.05 10.50
C CYS A 19 -1.94 -13.67 9.55
N GLY A 20 -2.15 -14.97 9.70
CA GLY A 20 -3.23 -15.70 9.07
C GLY A 20 -4.57 -15.25 9.63
N LYS A 21 -5.36 -14.58 8.79
CA LYS A 21 -6.82 -14.64 8.78
C LYS A 21 -7.32 -13.99 7.49
N SER A 22 -7.40 -14.80 6.44
CA SER A 22 -8.18 -14.48 5.24
C SER A 22 -9.59 -15.00 5.47
N GLU A 23 -10.51 -14.11 5.81
CA GLU A 23 -11.93 -14.35 5.56
C GLU A 23 -12.20 -14.02 4.08
N PRO A 24 -12.82 -14.93 3.31
CA PRO A 24 -13.16 -14.62 1.92
C PRO A 24 -14.25 -13.55 1.90
N PRO A 25 -14.10 -12.46 1.13
CA PRO A 25 -15.13 -11.44 1.04
C PRO A 25 -16.40 -12.03 0.41
N PRO A 26 -17.60 -11.67 0.89
CA PRO A 26 -18.86 -12.16 0.32
C PRO A 26 -19.01 -11.73 -1.14
N PRO A 27 -19.66 -12.54 -2.00
CA PRO A 27 -19.85 -12.22 -3.40
C PRO A 27 -20.92 -11.13 -3.52
N GLY A 28 -20.47 -9.90 -3.69
CA GLY A 28 -21.28 -8.76 -4.08
C GLY A 28 -20.38 -7.80 -4.81
N THR A 29 -20.71 -7.50 -6.07
CA THR A 29 -20.07 -6.46 -6.86
C THR A 29 -20.43 -5.10 -6.26
N SER A 30 -19.90 -4.78 -5.09
CA SER A 30 -19.69 -3.40 -4.70
C SER A 30 -18.59 -2.88 -5.60
N VAL A 31 -18.90 -1.89 -6.43
CA VAL A 31 -17.85 -1.06 -7.03
C VAL A 31 -17.01 -0.57 -5.86
N GLU A 32 -15.82 -1.13 -5.67
CA GLU A 32 -14.96 -0.71 -4.57
C GLU A 32 -14.55 0.73 -4.85
N ILE A 33 -15.14 1.64 -4.09
CA ILE A 33 -14.89 3.06 -4.18
C ILE A 33 -13.54 3.30 -3.51
N ILE A 34 -12.56 3.76 -4.29
CA ILE A 34 -11.30 4.24 -3.74
C ILE A 34 -11.61 5.49 -2.91
N ASN A 35 -11.36 5.43 -1.61
CA ASN A 35 -11.61 6.53 -0.68
C ASN A 35 -10.31 7.08 -0.07
N PRO A 36 -9.85 8.28 -0.46
CA PRO A 36 -8.66 8.90 0.12
C PRO A 36 -8.87 9.57 1.49
N ASP A 37 -10.12 9.81 1.91
CA ASP A 37 -10.44 10.62 3.10
C ASP A 37 -9.73 10.14 4.39
N PRO A 38 -9.58 8.84 4.67
CA PRO A 38 -8.84 8.38 5.84
C PRO A 38 -7.36 8.78 5.84
N VAL A 39 -6.72 8.79 4.67
CA VAL A 39 -5.32 9.25 4.52
C VAL A 39 -5.28 10.77 4.69
N VAL A 40 -6.20 11.51 4.07
CA VAL A 40 -6.29 12.97 4.23
C VAL A 40 -6.46 13.36 5.70
N ALA A 41 -7.35 12.67 6.43
CA ALA A 41 -7.57 12.91 7.85
C ALA A 41 -6.34 12.56 8.70
N ALA A 42 -5.71 11.41 8.45
CA ALA A 42 -4.55 10.94 9.21
C ALA A 42 -3.30 11.83 9.04
N PHE A 43 -3.19 12.56 7.93
CA PHE A 43 -2.08 13.48 7.65
C PHE A 43 -2.44 14.97 7.80
N SER A 44 -3.67 15.29 8.25
CA SER A 44 -4.15 16.67 8.39
C SER A 44 -3.30 17.55 9.33
N SER A 45 -2.67 16.94 10.34
CA SER A 45 -1.80 17.61 11.31
C SER A 45 -0.31 17.55 10.94
N VAL A 46 0.05 17.05 9.75
CA VAL A 46 1.43 16.91 9.28
C VAL A 46 1.69 17.90 8.13
N PRO A 47 2.22 19.11 8.41
CA PRO A 47 2.35 20.17 7.41
C PRO A 47 3.20 19.75 6.21
N ASP A 48 4.30 19.01 6.47
CA ASP A 48 5.24 18.57 5.44
C ASP A 48 4.64 17.52 4.49
N ALA A 49 3.59 16.82 4.91
CA ALA A 49 2.90 15.82 4.10
C ALA A 49 1.78 16.41 3.23
N LYS A 50 1.33 17.65 3.51
CA LYS A 50 0.26 18.33 2.80
C LYS A 50 0.39 18.29 1.26
N PRO A 51 1.53 18.68 0.65
CA PRO A 51 1.65 18.63 -0.81
C PRO A 51 1.49 17.22 -1.37
N THR A 52 2.04 16.21 -0.70
CA THR A 52 1.91 14.81 -1.12
C THR A 52 0.47 14.28 -0.97
N VAL A 53 -0.26 14.70 0.06
CA VAL A 53 -1.69 14.36 0.24
C VAL A 53 -2.56 15.02 -0.84
N GLU A 54 -2.27 16.26 -1.21
CA GLU A 54 -2.96 16.95 -2.31
C GLU A 54 -2.70 16.25 -3.65
N ASP A 55 -1.45 15.93 -3.94
CA ASP A 55 -1.04 15.16 -5.13
C ASP A 55 -1.72 13.80 -5.18
N LEU A 56 -1.74 13.06 -4.07
CA LEU A 56 -2.42 11.77 -3.95
C LEU A 56 -3.91 11.89 -4.34
N THR A 57 -4.59 12.91 -3.81
CA THR A 57 -6.01 13.15 -4.08
C THR A 57 -6.26 13.46 -5.55
N ILE A 58 -5.37 14.27 -6.16
CA ILE A 58 -5.40 14.57 -7.60
C ILE A 58 -5.15 13.29 -8.41
N SER A 59 -4.14 12.50 -8.06
CA SER A 59 -3.80 11.24 -8.72
C SER A 59 -4.97 10.26 -8.71
N ILE A 60 -5.68 10.12 -7.58
CA ILE A 60 -6.85 9.25 -7.46
C ILE A 60 -8.01 9.77 -8.33
N ARG A 61 -8.33 11.07 -8.26
CA ARG A 61 -9.41 11.69 -9.06
C ARG A 61 -9.15 11.57 -10.57
N SER A 62 -7.90 11.71 -10.99
CA SER A 62 -7.47 11.56 -12.38
C SER A 62 -7.24 10.10 -12.79
N SER A 63 -7.55 9.12 -11.93
CA SER A 63 -7.28 7.69 -12.15
C SER A 63 -5.80 7.35 -12.47
N MET A 64 -4.86 8.21 -12.05
CA MET A 64 -3.41 7.99 -12.15
C MET A 64 -2.94 7.09 -11.00
N TYR A 65 -3.43 5.85 -10.97
CA TYR A 65 -3.18 4.92 -9.87
C TYR A 65 -1.70 4.59 -9.61
N PRO A 66 -0.82 4.44 -10.63
CA PRO A 66 0.61 4.26 -10.39
C PRO A 66 1.25 5.44 -9.65
N LYS A 67 0.86 6.68 -9.98
CA LYS A 67 1.31 7.87 -9.25
C LYS A 67 0.74 7.90 -7.84
N ALA A 68 -0.55 7.58 -7.67
CA ALA A 68 -1.17 7.50 -6.34
C ALA A 68 -0.44 6.50 -5.42
N LEU A 69 0.00 5.35 -5.95
CA LEU A 69 0.82 4.40 -5.20
C LEU A 69 2.21 4.96 -4.83
N ALA A 70 2.83 5.74 -5.70
CA ALA A 70 4.09 6.42 -5.40
C ALA A 70 3.92 7.53 -4.35
N ASP A 71 2.83 8.29 -4.42
CA ASP A 71 2.49 9.32 -3.43
C ASP A 71 2.26 8.66 -2.04
N LEU A 72 1.61 7.50 -1.99
CA LEU A 72 1.44 6.71 -0.75
C LEU A 72 2.77 6.17 -0.18
N ASP A 73 3.67 5.70 -1.04
CA ASP A 73 5.02 5.28 -0.62
C ASP A 73 5.85 6.45 -0.08
N ALA A 74 5.68 7.66 -0.63
CA ALA A 74 6.29 8.86 -0.09
C ALA A 74 5.73 9.23 1.29
N LEU A 75 4.40 9.15 1.49
CA LEU A 75 3.77 9.35 2.81
C LEU A 75 4.23 8.30 3.83
N ALA A 76 4.50 7.07 3.41
CA ALA A 76 5.03 6.01 4.28
C ALA A 76 6.45 6.31 4.80
N LYS A 77 7.17 7.22 4.14
CA LYS A 77 8.54 7.64 4.51
C LYS A 77 8.58 8.92 5.33
N THR A 78 7.42 9.50 5.66
CA THR A 78 7.35 10.68 6.54
C THR A 78 7.91 10.35 7.93
N PRO A 79 8.75 11.22 8.53
CA PRO A 79 9.29 10.99 9.86
C PRO A 79 8.18 10.93 10.91
N ASN A 80 8.37 10.11 11.94
CA ASN A 80 7.42 9.91 13.03
C ASN A 80 6.03 9.42 12.58
N ILE A 81 5.97 8.60 11.54
CA ILE A 81 4.72 7.97 11.09
C ILE A 81 4.07 7.17 12.23
N THR A 82 2.78 7.37 12.41
CA THR A 82 1.98 6.69 13.44
C THR A 82 1.30 5.44 12.88
N ASP A 83 0.92 4.51 13.76
CA ASP A 83 0.18 3.31 13.38
C ASP A 83 -1.12 3.63 12.61
N GLN A 84 -1.80 4.71 12.99
CA GLN A 84 -3.01 5.18 12.31
C GLN A 84 -2.72 5.61 10.86
N GLN A 85 -1.61 6.33 10.64
CA GLN A 85 -1.18 6.76 9.30
C GLN A 85 -0.75 5.57 8.45
N THR A 86 0.04 4.64 9.01
CA THR A 86 0.45 3.42 8.32
C THR A 86 -0.75 2.57 7.91
N LYS A 87 -1.75 2.41 8.80
CA LYS A 87 -2.98 1.69 8.49
C LYS A 87 -3.77 2.35 7.36
N ALA A 88 -3.93 3.67 7.39
CA ALA A 88 -4.64 4.40 6.35
C ALA A 88 -3.94 4.25 4.97
N ILE A 89 -2.61 4.31 4.93
CA ILE A 89 -1.82 4.09 3.71
C ILE A 89 -2.00 2.67 3.19
N ALA A 90 -1.92 1.65 4.06
CA ALA A 90 -2.04 0.26 3.67
C ALA A 90 -3.43 -0.05 3.08
N GLU A 91 -4.48 0.44 3.73
CA GLU A 91 -5.86 0.28 3.29
C GLU A 91 -6.10 0.93 1.92
N LEU A 92 -5.65 2.18 1.72
CA LEU A 92 -5.81 2.86 0.44
C LEU A 92 -4.95 2.22 -0.66
N THR A 93 -3.76 1.73 -0.33
CA THR A 93 -2.92 0.94 -1.25
C THR A 93 -3.66 -0.31 -1.72
N ALA A 94 -4.33 -1.03 -0.81
CA ALA A 94 -5.09 -2.23 -1.15
C ALA A 94 -6.26 -1.90 -2.10
N GLN A 95 -7.03 -0.85 -1.81
CA GLN A 95 -8.13 -0.38 -2.67
C GLN A 95 -7.64 -0.02 -4.09
N ILE A 96 -6.52 0.71 -4.18
CA ILE A 96 -5.95 1.11 -5.47
C ILE A 96 -5.48 -0.12 -6.26
N ARG A 97 -4.76 -1.05 -5.62
CA ARG A 97 -4.30 -2.28 -6.27
C ARG A 97 -5.47 -3.13 -6.75
N LYS A 98 -6.46 -3.36 -5.90
CA LYS A 98 -7.69 -4.10 -6.28
C LYS A 98 -8.39 -3.44 -7.46
N ARG A 99 -8.46 -2.12 -7.50
CA ARG A 99 -9.04 -1.39 -8.63
C ARG A 99 -8.22 -1.55 -9.92
N MET A 100 -6.89 -1.56 -9.83
CA MET A 100 -6.01 -1.80 -10.97
C MET A 100 -6.16 -3.24 -11.50
N ASP A 101 -6.22 -4.22 -10.60
CA ASP A 101 -6.42 -5.64 -10.95
C ASP A 101 -7.80 -5.89 -11.57
N SER A 102 -8.84 -5.21 -11.06
CA SER A 102 -10.20 -5.30 -11.59
C SER A 102 -10.36 -4.63 -12.97
N ARG A 103 -9.41 -3.78 -13.37
CA ARG A 103 -9.35 -3.14 -14.69
C ARG A 103 -8.48 -3.90 -15.69
N ALA A 104 -7.69 -4.88 -15.24
CA ALA A 104 -7.00 -5.77 -16.18
C ALA A 104 -8.09 -6.47 -17.02
N PRO A 105 -7.99 -6.45 -18.37
CA PRO A 105 -8.99 -7.10 -19.20
C PRO A 105 -9.03 -8.57 -18.77
N GLN A 106 -10.20 -9.03 -18.34
CA GLN A 106 -10.46 -10.46 -18.28
C GLN A 106 -10.44 -10.95 -19.72
N GLN A 107 -9.25 -11.33 -20.19
CA GLN A 107 -9.02 -12.06 -21.43
C GLN A 107 -9.44 -13.51 -21.22
#